data_AF-A0A9W7Y046-F1
#
_entry.id   AF-A0A9W7Y046-F1
#
_cell.length_a   1.000
_cell.length_b   1.000
_cell.length_c   1.000
_cell.angle_alpha   90.00
_cell.angle_beta   90.00
_cell.angle_gamma   90.00
#
_symmetry.space_group_name_H-M   'P 1'
#
loop_
_entity.id
_entity.type
_entity.pdbx_description
1 polymer ?
#
loop_
_entity_poly.entity_id
_entity_poly.type
_entity_poly.pdbx_seq_one_letter_code
_entity_poly.pdbx_strand_id
1 'polypeptide(L)'
;MATAATSAAAVRPSAASGVCPDCRLTPPDLVHDFATGDLLCAHCNASVAHRLTTQSAKWSPPAAESLASSTSSGASEPPSPILAQAQRSRSRAVVQRQERNLQRALGEITQYSKYLDLPASTLPLALSLYQRAEAANLHRGKNPTALAAACLFLACRQQSIPRTFKEICHHTRVPRKDIGRTFKVLKDRLLMNASQQQSPMQMHQQQPVPLARCMSVVSDDLIARFCQRLSLLGGAMECAKRVNLEVRSRDTLAGKSPVSVAAACIYLAAHLVAQPRLPNHVSCVAGVSEVTIRNAYRLLYADRHSLVGPCVLETDPLADIDNLPAP
;
A
#
# COMPACT_ATOMS: atom_id res chain seq x y z
N MET A 1 -62.70 -54.04 -28.12
CA MET A 1 -61.98 -54.66 -26.99
C MET A 1 -60.49 -54.60 -27.27
N ALA A 2 -59.78 -53.66 -26.63
CA ALA A 2 -58.38 -53.77 -26.23
C ALA A 2 -58.03 -52.46 -25.51
N THR A 3 -57.76 -52.62 -24.24
CA THR A 3 -57.59 -51.61 -23.19
C THR A 3 -56.37 -50.72 -23.39
N ALA A 4 -56.55 -49.42 -23.14
CA ALA A 4 -55.46 -48.48 -22.89
C ALA A 4 -54.72 -48.90 -21.60
N ALA A 5 -53.44 -49.25 -21.73
CA ALA A 5 -52.53 -49.41 -20.60
C ALA A 5 -51.78 -48.08 -20.43
N THR A 6 -52.23 -47.30 -19.46
CA THR A 6 -51.55 -46.11 -18.95
C THR A 6 -50.22 -46.54 -18.31
N SER A 7 -49.08 -46.37 -18.99
CA SER A 7 -47.79 -46.48 -18.32
C SER A 7 -47.44 -45.12 -17.71
N ALA A 8 -47.55 -45.07 -16.39
CA ALA A 8 -47.09 -43.95 -15.59
C ALA A 8 -45.57 -43.78 -15.81
N ALA A 9 -45.17 -42.70 -16.50
CA ALA A 9 -43.78 -42.28 -16.53
C ALA A 9 -43.40 -41.88 -15.09
N ALA A 10 -42.66 -42.76 -14.42
CA ALA A 10 -42.15 -42.55 -13.08
C ALA A 10 -41.39 -41.21 -13.03
N VAL A 11 -41.88 -40.29 -12.19
CA VAL A 11 -41.17 -39.06 -11.83
C VAL A 11 -39.83 -39.48 -11.23
N ARG A 12 -38.73 -39.32 -11.97
CA ARG A 12 -37.38 -39.53 -11.44
C ARG A 12 -37.13 -38.48 -10.36
N PRO A 13 -36.75 -38.86 -9.12
CA PRO A 13 -36.52 -37.90 -8.04
C PRO A 13 -35.39 -36.93 -8.42
N SER A 14 -35.60 -35.65 -8.15
CA SER A 14 -34.64 -34.58 -8.45
C SER A 14 -33.41 -34.68 -7.53
N ALA A 15 -32.32 -34.03 -7.94
CA ALA A 15 -31.04 -33.91 -7.22
C ALA A 15 -31.12 -33.39 -5.75
N ALA A 16 -32.31 -33.13 -5.20
CA ALA A 16 -32.51 -32.66 -3.84
C ALA A 16 -32.22 -33.71 -2.75
N SER A 17 -32.14 -35.00 -3.08
CA SER A 17 -31.91 -36.08 -2.12
C SER A 17 -30.43 -36.33 -1.78
N GLY A 18 -29.48 -35.67 -2.46
CA GLY A 18 -28.05 -35.81 -2.18
C GLY A 18 -27.46 -37.19 -2.48
N VAL A 19 -28.17 -38.04 -3.23
CA VAL A 19 -27.78 -39.42 -3.59
C VAL A 19 -27.91 -39.60 -5.11
N CYS A 20 -26.92 -40.21 -5.77
CA CYS A 20 -27.04 -40.57 -7.19
C CYS A 20 -28.06 -41.71 -7.37
N PRO A 21 -29.05 -41.59 -8.28
CA PRO A 21 -30.10 -42.60 -8.46
C PRO A 21 -29.57 -43.96 -8.94
N ASP A 22 -28.48 -43.98 -9.72
CA ASP A 22 -27.99 -45.22 -10.35
C ASP A 22 -26.90 -45.91 -9.51
N CYS A 23 -25.96 -45.15 -8.90
CA CYS A 23 -24.86 -45.73 -8.10
C CYS A 23 -25.01 -45.57 -6.58
N ARG A 24 -26.04 -44.85 -6.10
CA ARG A 24 -26.39 -44.66 -4.68
C ARG A 24 -25.27 -44.09 -3.78
N LEU A 25 -24.26 -43.45 -4.36
CA LEU A 25 -23.19 -42.75 -3.63
C LEU A 25 -23.73 -41.48 -2.93
N THR A 26 -23.24 -41.23 -1.71
CA THR A 26 -23.63 -40.11 -0.84
C THR A 26 -22.40 -39.47 -0.17
N PRO A 27 -22.09 -38.18 -0.41
CA PRO A 27 -22.59 -37.33 -1.50
C PRO A 27 -21.99 -37.76 -2.87
N PRO A 28 -22.76 -37.68 -3.96
CA PRO A 28 -22.24 -38.01 -5.29
C PRO A 28 -21.25 -36.94 -5.76
N ASP A 29 -20.15 -37.37 -6.38
CA ASP A 29 -19.23 -36.48 -7.08
C ASP A 29 -19.86 -36.11 -8.44
N LEU A 30 -20.13 -34.82 -8.63
CA LEU A 30 -20.91 -34.31 -9.77
C LEU A 30 -20.04 -33.41 -10.65
N VAL A 31 -20.01 -33.73 -11.94
CA VAL A 31 -19.27 -32.99 -12.97
C VAL A 31 -20.27 -32.35 -13.92
N HIS A 32 -20.02 -31.11 -14.29
CA HIS A 32 -20.85 -30.37 -15.22
C HIS A 32 -20.37 -30.60 -16.65
N ASP A 33 -21.22 -31.14 -17.51
CA ASP A 33 -20.94 -31.20 -18.95
C ASP A 33 -21.39 -29.89 -19.60
N PHE A 34 -20.42 -29.03 -19.92
CA PHE A 34 -20.68 -27.71 -20.50
C PHE A 34 -21.24 -27.77 -21.93
N ALA A 35 -21.08 -28.89 -22.65
CA ALA A 35 -21.59 -29.01 -24.02
C ALA A 35 -23.10 -29.27 -24.04
N THR A 36 -23.60 -30.03 -23.06
CA THR A 36 -25.02 -30.41 -22.96
C THR A 36 -25.78 -29.60 -21.91
N GLY A 37 -25.07 -29.02 -20.93
CA GLY A 37 -25.64 -28.31 -19.78
C GLY A 37 -26.16 -29.26 -18.71
N ASP A 38 -25.70 -30.51 -18.69
CA ASP A 38 -26.17 -31.54 -17.76
C ASP A 38 -25.20 -31.69 -16.58
N LEU A 39 -25.74 -32.06 -15.41
CA LEU A 39 -24.95 -32.53 -14.27
C LEU A 39 -24.85 -34.05 -14.34
N LEU A 40 -23.63 -34.55 -14.52
CA LEU A 40 -23.32 -35.97 -14.60
C LEU A 40 -22.65 -36.43 -13.31
N CYS A 41 -22.95 -37.65 -12.86
CA CYS A 41 -22.18 -38.29 -11.81
C CYS A 41 -20.83 -38.76 -12.36
N ALA A 42 -19.71 -38.38 -11.73
CA ALA A 42 -18.37 -38.75 -12.17
C ALA A 42 -18.12 -40.28 -12.19
N HIS A 43 -18.89 -41.04 -11.40
CA HIS A 43 -18.63 -42.47 -11.19
C HIS A 43 -19.39 -43.38 -12.17
N CYS A 44 -20.63 -43.04 -12.51
CA CYS A 44 -21.48 -43.86 -13.39
C CYS A 44 -21.96 -43.13 -14.65
N ASN A 45 -21.56 -41.86 -14.82
CA ASN A 45 -21.94 -40.99 -15.95
C ASN A 45 -23.45 -40.81 -16.15
N ALA A 46 -24.24 -41.14 -15.15
CA ALA A 46 -25.68 -40.91 -15.15
C ALA A 46 -25.97 -39.42 -15.06
N SER A 47 -26.91 -38.93 -15.87
CA SER A 47 -27.43 -37.55 -15.74
C SER A 47 -28.29 -37.45 -14.50
N VAL A 48 -27.80 -36.68 -13.53
CA VAL A 48 -28.47 -36.39 -12.26
C VAL A 48 -29.38 -35.17 -12.40
N ALA A 49 -29.08 -34.26 -13.33
CA ALA A 49 -29.97 -33.19 -13.73
C ALA A 49 -29.74 -32.80 -15.20
N HIS A 50 -30.82 -32.66 -15.95
CA HIS A 50 -30.77 -32.21 -17.34
C HIS A 50 -30.91 -30.69 -17.43
N ARG A 51 -30.09 -30.08 -18.30
CA ARG A 51 -30.17 -28.70 -18.75
C ARG A 51 -30.28 -27.69 -17.60
N LEU A 52 -29.21 -27.61 -16.82
CA LEU A 52 -28.86 -26.35 -16.16
C LEU A 52 -28.51 -25.35 -17.26
N THR A 53 -29.54 -24.77 -17.89
CA THR A 53 -29.36 -23.43 -18.40
C THR A 53 -28.86 -22.63 -17.21
N THR A 54 -27.65 -22.09 -17.31
CA THR A 54 -27.34 -20.87 -16.59
C THR A 54 -28.37 -19.88 -17.11
N GLN A 55 -29.55 -19.86 -16.48
CA GLN A 55 -30.32 -18.65 -16.42
C GLN A 55 -29.37 -17.69 -15.73
N SER A 56 -28.51 -17.04 -16.52
CA SER A 56 -28.33 -15.61 -16.40
C SER A 56 -29.73 -15.11 -16.19
N ALA A 57 -30.10 -14.88 -14.93
CA ALA A 57 -31.45 -14.53 -14.57
C ALA A 57 -31.78 -13.31 -15.43
N LYS A 58 -32.52 -13.54 -16.53
CA LYS A 58 -33.24 -12.47 -17.19
C LYS A 58 -34.21 -12.09 -16.11
N TRP A 59 -33.83 -11.05 -15.37
CA TRP A 59 -34.72 -10.36 -14.48
C TRP A 59 -35.95 -10.00 -15.30
N SER A 60 -37.01 -10.78 -15.16
CA SER A 60 -38.34 -10.41 -15.58
C SER A 60 -38.95 -9.69 -14.39
N PRO A 61 -39.35 -8.42 -14.51
CA PRO A 61 -40.14 -7.80 -13.46
C PRO A 61 -41.41 -8.65 -13.26
N PRO A 62 -41.89 -8.83 -12.02
CA PRO A 62 -43.15 -9.55 -11.79
C PRO A 62 -44.24 -8.87 -12.62
N ALA A 63 -45.00 -9.69 -13.36
CA ALA A 63 -46.18 -9.23 -14.07
C ALA A 63 -47.11 -8.54 -13.05
N ALA A 64 -47.53 -7.32 -13.36
CA ALA A 64 -48.53 -6.62 -12.59
C ALA A 64 -49.88 -7.32 -12.80
N GLU A 65 -50.11 -8.41 -12.07
CA GLU A 65 -51.46 -8.91 -11.84
C GLU A 65 -52.14 -7.93 -10.89
N SER A 66 -53.01 -7.12 -11.48
CA SER A 66 -53.99 -6.32 -10.77
C SER A 66 -54.98 -7.26 -10.08
N LEU A 67 -54.64 -7.72 -8.89
CA LEU A 67 -55.62 -8.22 -7.94
C LEU A 67 -55.85 -7.13 -6.90
N ALA A 68 -56.96 -6.41 -7.08
CA ALA A 68 -57.49 -5.53 -6.06
C ALA A 68 -57.93 -6.37 -4.85
N SER A 69 -57.09 -6.39 -3.83
CA SER A 69 -57.50 -6.74 -2.47
C SER A 69 -56.90 -5.72 -1.52
N SER A 70 -57.74 -4.73 -1.20
CA SER A 70 -57.55 -3.76 -0.13
C SER A 70 -57.38 -4.48 1.20
N THR A 71 -56.19 -4.38 1.81
CA THR A 71 -56.02 -4.32 3.28
C THR A 71 -54.56 -4.04 3.67
N SER A 72 -54.42 -3.28 4.74
CA SER A 72 -53.22 -2.95 5.53
C SER A 72 -52.34 -1.77 5.06
N SER A 73 -52.60 -0.66 5.76
CA SER A 73 -51.76 0.52 5.93
C SER A 73 -50.36 0.14 6.41
N GLY A 74 -49.33 0.72 5.79
CA GLY A 74 -47.94 0.68 6.28
C GLY A 74 -46.88 0.26 5.27
N ALA A 75 -47.24 -0.06 4.04
CA ALA A 75 -46.25 -0.33 3.00
C ALA A 75 -45.69 1.00 2.47
N SER A 76 -44.38 1.20 2.63
CA SER A 76 -43.66 2.26 1.92
C SER A 76 -43.90 2.05 0.43
N GLU A 77 -44.67 2.94 -0.20
CA GLU A 77 -44.91 2.89 -1.64
C GLU A 77 -43.57 2.75 -2.38
N PRO A 78 -43.43 1.80 -3.32
CA PRO A 78 -42.23 1.74 -4.13
C PRO A 78 -42.07 3.08 -4.85
N PRO A 79 -40.85 3.64 -4.91
CA PRO A 79 -40.62 4.95 -5.52
C PRO A 79 -41.17 4.94 -6.95
N SER A 80 -41.89 6.00 -7.32
CA SER A 80 -42.41 6.18 -8.67
C SER A 80 -41.30 5.92 -9.70
N PRO A 81 -41.60 5.37 -10.89
CA PRO A 81 -40.58 4.97 -11.87
C PRO A 81 -39.62 6.13 -12.24
N ILE A 82 -40.13 7.36 -12.20
CA ILE A 82 -39.36 8.59 -12.39
C ILE A 82 -38.35 8.80 -11.23
N LEU A 83 -38.80 8.65 -9.99
CA LEU A 83 -37.93 8.74 -8.82
C LEU A 83 -36.89 7.62 -8.79
N ALA A 84 -37.28 6.39 -9.15
CA ALA A 84 -36.36 5.25 -9.26
C ALA A 84 -35.31 5.45 -10.36
N GLN A 85 -35.70 5.99 -11.52
CA GLN A 85 -34.78 6.35 -12.60
C GLN A 85 -33.83 7.48 -12.18
N ALA A 86 -34.32 8.50 -11.49
CA ALA A 86 -33.51 9.59 -10.94
C ALA A 86 -32.54 9.10 -9.83
N GLN A 87 -32.95 8.13 -9.01
CA GLN A 87 -32.06 7.51 -8.02
C GLN A 87 -30.96 6.70 -8.70
N ARG A 88 -31.27 5.95 -9.77
CA ARG A 88 -30.28 5.19 -10.57
C ARG A 88 -29.30 6.10 -11.32
N SER A 89 -29.76 7.23 -11.86
CA SER A 89 -28.87 8.20 -12.53
C SER A 89 -27.94 8.88 -11.52
N ARG A 90 -28.45 9.23 -10.33
CA ARG A 90 -27.64 9.76 -9.22
C ARG A 90 -26.59 8.77 -8.75
N SER A 91 -26.95 7.50 -8.53
CA SER A 91 -25.98 6.48 -8.10
C SER A 91 -24.88 6.26 -9.13
N ARG A 92 -25.24 6.20 -10.43
CA ARG A 92 -24.26 6.10 -11.52
C ARG A 92 -23.31 7.31 -11.58
N ALA A 93 -23.84 8.52 -11.39
CA ALA A 93 -23.03 9.74 -11.38
C ALA A 93 -22.03 9.77 -10.20
N VAL A 94 -22.41 9.25 -9.03
CA VAL A 94 -21.51 9.14 -7.86
C VAL A 94 -20.37 8.19 -8.14
N VAL A 95 -20.65 6.99 -8.67
CA VAL A 95 -19.62 6.00 -9.04
C VAL A 95 -18.66 6.57 -10.08
N GLN A 96 -19.19 7.23 -11.11
CA GLN A 96 -18.36 7.84 -12.16
C GLN A 96 -17.51 9.01 -11.63
N ARG A 97 -17.96 9.72 -10.58
CA ARG A 97 -17.16 10.74 -9.91
C ARG A 97 -16.03 10.11 -9.09
N GLN A 98 -16.30 9.03 -8.36
CA GLN A 98 -15.29 8.30 -7.60
C GLN A 98 -14.19 7.74 -8.51
N GLU A 99 -14.59 7.11 -9.62
CA GLU A 99 -13.64 6.56 -10.61
C GLU A 99 -12.73 7.66 -11.19
N ARG A 100 -13.31 8.81 -11.59
CA ARG A 100 -12.51 9.94 -12.10
C ARG A 100 -11.54 10.50 -11.05
N ASN A 101 -11.97 10.57 -9.79
CA ASN A 101 -11.11 11.03 -8.70
C ASN A 101 -9.95 10.05 -8.45
N LEU A 102 -10.22 8.75 -8.48
CA LEU A 102 -9.21 7.70 -8.37
C LEU A 102 -8.18 7.84 -9.49
N GLN A 103 -8.64 7.92 -10.75
CA GLN A 103 -7.76 8.06 -11.91
C GLN A 103 -6.88 9.31 -11.82
N ARG A 104 -7.45 10.44 -11.37
CA ARG A 104 -6.69 11.68 -11.11
C ARG A 104 -5.60 11.44 -10.07
N ALA A 105 -5.92 10.84 -8.93
CA ALA A 105 -4.96 10.60 -7.87
C ALA A 105 -3.84 9.64 -8.29
N LEU A 106 -4.15 8.58 -9.06
CA LEU A 106 -3.15 7.68 -9.62
C LEU A 106 -2.21 8.41 -10.61
N GLY A 107 -2.76 9.35 -11.40
CA GLY A 107 -1.99 10.26 -12.23
C GLY A 107 -1.05 11.16 -11.41
N GLU A 108 -1.54 11.76 -10.33
CA GLU A 108 -0.74 12.60 -9.42
C GLU A 108 0.41 11.80 -8.77
N ILE A 109 0.15 10.58 -8.30
CA ILE A 109 1.20 9.69 -7.74
C ILE A 109 2.29 9.41 -8.79
N THR A 110 1.88 9.14 -10.02
CA THR A 110 2.81 8.88 -11.13
C THR A 110 3.68 10.11 -11.43
N GLN A 111 3.09 11.31 -11.41
CA GLN A 111 3.83 12.56 -11.56
C GLN A 111 4.83 12.79 -10.41
N TYR A 112 4.40 12.60 -9.15
CA TYR A 112 5.28 12.76 -8.00
C TYR A 112 6.43 11.76 -7.98
N SER A 113 6.19 10.53 -8.43
CA SER A 113 7.24 9.52 -8.58
C SER A 113 8.32 9.95 -9.57
N LYS A 114 7.93 10.63 -10.67
CA LYS A 114 8.87 11.18 -11.65
C LYS A 114 9.67 12.35 -11.07
N TYR A 115 9.01 13.28 -10.36
CA TYR A 115 9.72 14.42 -9.76
C TYR A 115 10.73 14.03 -8.66
N LEU A 116 10.52 12.89 -8.01
CA LEU A 116 11.39 12.38 -6.94
C LEU A 116 12.44 11.36 -7.42
N ASP A 117 12.49 11.12 -8.74
CA ASP A 117 13.37 10.15 -9.40
C ASP A 117 13.36 8.79 -8.69
N LEU A 118 12.16 8.27 -8.43
CA LEU A 118 12.00 6.98 -7.76
C LEU A 118 12.18 5.82 -8.75
N PRO A 119 12.71 4.68 -8.30
CA PRO A 119 12.88 3.53 -9.19
C PRO A 119 11.52 2.96 -9.61
N ALA A 120 11.52 2.26 -10.75
CA ALA A 120 10.31 1.70 -11.35
C ALA A 120 9.54 0.74 -10.42
N SER A 121 10.22 0.11 -9.46
CA SER A 121 9.61 -0.77 -8.46
C SER A 121 8.76 -0.03 -7.42
N THR A 122 9.01 1.25 -7.13
CA THR A 122 8.30 2.00 -6.06
C THR A 122 6.91 2.44 -6.49
N LEU A 123 6.75 2.81 -7.75
CA LEU A 123 5.48 3.28 -8.30
C LEU A 123 4.32 2.26 -8.15
N PRO A 124 4.44 0.99 -8.60
CA PRO A 124 3.34 0.03 -8.49
C PRO A 124 2.94 -0.24 -7.03
N LEU A 125 3.90 -0.20 -6.11
CA LEU A 125 3.62 -0.30 -4.68
C LEU A 125 2.83 0.90 -4.16
N ALA A 126 3.19 2.12 -4.55
CA ALA A 126 2.47 3.33 -4.16
C ALA A 126 1.02 3.33 -4.70
N LEU A 127 0.83 2.89 -5.93
CA LEU A 127 -0.49 2.79 -6.57
C LEU A 127 -1.38 1.74 -5.87
N SER A 128 -0.84 0.56 -5.56
CA SER A 128 -1.59 -0.48 -4.84
C SER A 128 -1.96 -0.05 -3.41
N LEU A 129 -1.08 0.66 -2.71
CA LEU A 129 -1.38 1.24 -1.40
C LEU A 129 -2.51 2.28 -1.48
N TYR A 130 -2.55 3.10 -2.53
CA TYR A 130 -3.61 4.07 -2.73
C TYR A 130 -4.96 3.37 -3.00
N GLN A 131 -4.99 2.37 -3.88
CA GLN A 131 -6.19 1.59 -4.17
C GLN A 131 -6.72 0.88 -2.91
N ARG A 132 -5.83 0.31 -2.09
CA ARG A 132 -6.19 -0.27 -0.79
C ARG A 132 -6.74 0.77 0.19
N ALA A 133 -6.17 1.97 0.22
CA ALA A 133 -6.66 3.06 1.05
C ALA A 133 -8.06 3.52 0.63
N GLU A 134 -8.33 3.59 -0.68
CA GLU A 134 -9.65 3.90 -1.23
C GLU A 134 -10.70 2.83 -0.90
N ALA A 135 -10.37 1.55 -1.10
CA ALA A 135 -11.24 0.42 -0.77
C ALA A 135 -11.63 0.41 0.73
N ALA A 136 -10.69 0.74 1.60
CA ALA A 136 -10.92 0.88 3.04
C ALA A 136 -11.50 2.25 3.45
N ASN A 137 -11.92 3.09 2.48
CA ASN A 137 -12.52 4.41 2.68
C ASN A 137 -11.65 5.39 3.52
N LEU A 138 -10.32 5.28 3.47
CA LEU A 138 -9.38 6.13 4.22
C LEU A 138 -9.27 7.56 3.70
N HIS A 139 -9.86 7.86 2.54
CA HIS A 139 -9.93 9.19 1.93
C HIS A 139 -10.94 10.13 2.61
N ARG A 140 -11.92 9.60 3.38
CA ARG A 140 -13.00 10.43 3.95
C ARG A 140 -12.43 11.48 4.92
N GLY A 141 -12.72 12.75 4.62
CA GLY A 141 -12.31 13.89 5.45
C GLY A 141 -10.84 14.30 5.31
N LYS A 142 -10.10 13.73 4.36
CA LYS A 142 -8.69 14.09 4.09
C LYS A 142 -8.53 14.67 2.70
N ASN A 143 -7.49 15.46 2.52
CA ASN A 143 -7.12 15.95 1.19
C ASN A 143 -6.65 14.76 0.32
N PRO A 144 -7.24 14.53 -0.87
CA PRO A 144 -6.85 13.42 -1.76
C PRO A 144 -5.38 13.51 -2.18
N THR A 145 -4.85 14.71 -2.39
CA THR A 145 -3.43 14.91 -2.73
C THR A 145 -2.51 14.59 -1.54
N ALA A 146 -2.98 14.86 -0.31
CA ALA A 146 -2.24 14.46 0.90
C ALA A 146 -2.24 12.93 1.09
N LEU A 147 -3.33 12.25 0.69
CA LEU A 147 -3.42 10.79 0.67
C LEU A 147 -2.45 10.19 -0.35
N ALA A 148 -2.44 10.71 -1.58
CA ALA A 148 -1.49 10.33 -2.62
C ALA A 148 -0.03 10.49 -2.16
N ALA A 149 0.31 11.67 -1.60
CA ALA A 149 1.64 11.96 -1.06
C ALA A 149 2.04 11.00 0.07
N ALA A 150 1.11 10.68 0.97
CA ALA A 150 1.36 9.78 2.09
C ALA A 150 1.51 8.32 1.65
N CYS A 151 0.75 7.86 0.64
CA CYS A 151 0.92 6.53 0.03
C CYS A 151 2.30 6.39 -0.63
N LEU A 152 2.74 7.42 -1.37
CA LEU A 152 4.06 7.44 -1.98
C LEU A 152 5.17 7.41 -0.92
N PHE A 153 5.05 8.22 0.13
CA PHE A 153 5.98 8.21 1.26
C PHE A 153 6.05 6.85 1.96
N LEU A 154 4.90 6.18 2.12
CA LEU A 154 4.84 4.85 2.71
C LEU A 154 5.54 3.80 1.83
N ALA A 155 5.30 3.82 0.51
CA ALA A 155 5.98 2.92 -0.45
C ALA A 155 7.50 3.11 -0.43
N CYS A 156 7.97 4.37 -0.41
CA CYS A 156 9.39 4.71 -0.32
C CYS A 156 10.04 4.09 0.93
N ARG A 157 9.33 4.13 2.08
CA ARG A 157 9.83 3.53 3.33
C ARG A 157 9.83 2.02 3.31
N GLN A 158 8.83 1.38 2.69
CA GLN A 158 8.79 -0.07 2.55
C GLN A 158 9.94 -0.62 1.70
N GLN A 159 10.37 0.14 0.69
CA GLN A 159 11.48 -0.25 -0.19
C GLN A 159 12.86 0.21 0.29
N SER A 160 12.97 0.76 1.51
CA SER A 160 14.24 1.28 2.05
C SER A 160 14.86 2.41 1.21
N ILE A 161 14.01 3.22 0.56
CA ILE A 161 14.42 4.42 -0.19
C ILE A 161 13.76 5.63 0.50
N PRO A 162 14.15 5.97 1.73
CA PRO A 162 13.45 7.00 2.48
C PRO A 162 13.61 8.35 1.79
N ARG A 163 12.48 9.03 1.63
CA ARG A 163 12.39 10.43 1.30
C ARG A 163 12.04 11.21 2.56
N THR A 164 12.48 12.45 2.65
CA THR A 164 12.10 13.32 3.78
C THR A 164 10.74 13.95 3.52
N PHE A 165 10.03 14.32 4.58
CA PHE A 165 8.77 15.05 4.43
C PHE A 165 8.95 16.35 3.64
N LYS A 166 10.09 17.04 3.79
CA LYS A 166 10.35 18.31 3.08
C LYS A 166 10.38 18.13 1.56
N GLU A 167 11.01 17.06 1.08
CA GLU A 167 11.07 16.74 -0.34
C GLU A 167 9.69 16.50 -0.93
N ILE A 168 8.87 15.72 -0.24
CA ILE A 168 7.51 15.43 -0.69
C ILE A 168 6.63 16.68 -0.62
N CYS A 169 6.74 17.48 0.44
CA CYS A 169 5.99 18.75 0.56
C CYS A 169 6.33 19.72 -0.58
N HIS A 170 7.60 19.76 -1.01
CA HIS A 170 8.05 20.64 -2.09
C HIS A 170 7.33 20.34 -3.41
N HIS A 171 7.21 19.06 -3.80
CA HIS A 171 6.57 18.69 -5.06
C HIS A 171 5.04 18.61 -4.99
N THR A 172 4.48 18.23 -3.83
CA THR A 172 3.03 18.03 -3.67
C THR A 172 2.29 19.31 -3.29
N ARG A 173 3.01 20.34 -2.81
CA ARG A 173 2.45 21.59 -2.26
C ARG A 173 1.49 21.39 -1.08
N VAL A 174 1.52 20.21 -0.47
CA VAL A 174 0.74 19.88 0.73
C VAL A 174 1.58 20.17 1.97
N PRO A 175 1.00 20.79 3.03
CA PRO A 175 1.76 21.05 4.25
C PRO A 175 2.14 19.76 4.98
N ARG A 176 3.33 19.77 5.60
CA ARG A 176 3.89 18.62 6.34
C ARG A 176 2.93 18.01 7.36
N LYS A 177 2.12 18.85 8.04
CA LYS A 177 1.17 18.40 9.06
C LYS A 177 0.11 17.46 8.48
N ASP A 178 -0.38 17.73 7.28
CA ASP A 178 -1.45 16.95 6.66
C ASP A 178 -0.94 15.62 6.11
N ILE A 179 0.25 15.62 5.52
CA ILE A 179 0.94 14.39 5.10
C ILE A 179 1.23 13.51 6.33
N GLY A 180 1.73 14.10 7.42
CA GLY A 180 2.03 13.37 8.66
C GLY A 180 0.80 12.75 9.31
N ARG A 181 -0.31 13.48 9.40
CA ARG A 181 -1.60 12.96 9.90
C ARG A 181 -2.12 11.82 9.03
N THR A 182 -2.11 12.01 7.72
CA THR A 182 -2.60 11.00 6.76
C THR A 182 -1.73 9.75 6.78
N PHE A 183 -0.41 9.92 6.82
CA PHE A 183 0.56 8.84 6.95
C PHE A 183 0.34 8.01 8.22
N LYS A 184 0.10 8.65 9.37
CA LYS A 184 -0.16 7.94 10.63
C LYS A 184 -1.38 7.02 10.49
N VAL A 185 -2.48 7.55 9.94
CA VAL A 185 -3.70 6.76 9.73
C VAL A 185 -3.49 5.63 8.71
N LEU A 186 -2.78 5.89 7.60
CA LEU A 186 -2.45 4.87 6.61
C LEU A 186 -1.61 3.74 7.22
N LYS A 187 -0.56 4.11 7.97
CA LYS A 187 0.35 3.17 8.64
C LYS A 187 -0.42 2.28 9.61
N ASP A 188 -1.25 2.88 10.45
CA ASP A 188 -1.99 2.15 11.48
C ASP A 188 -3.04 1.22 10.83
N ARG A 189 -3.76 1.67 9.79
CA ARG A 189 -4.84 0.88 9.17
C ARG A 189 -4.39 -0.14 8.14
N LEU A 190 -3.32 0.13 7.38
CA LEU A 190 -2.88 -0.76 6.29
C LEU A 190 -1.74 -1.69 6.68
N LEU A 191 -0.95 -1.35 7.70
CA LEU A 191 0.16 -2.20 8.16
C LEU A 191 -0.16 -2.89 9.48
N MET A 192 -0.70 -2.19 10.48
CA MET A 192 -0.93 -2.80 11.81
C MET A 192 -2.19 -3.67 11.87
N ASN A 193 -3.22 -3.39 11.07
CA ASN A 193 -4.42 -4.23 11.02
C ASN A 193 -4.27 -5.47 10.12
N ALA A 194 -3.24 -5.51 9.25
CA ALA A 194 -2.97 -6.66 8.40
C ALA A 194 -2.59 -7.92 9.20
N SER A 195 -2.13 -7.77 10.46
CA SER A 195 -1.89 -8.89 11.37
C SER A 195 -3.16 -9.37 12.11
N GLN A 196 -4.27 -8.62 12.08
CA GLN A 196 -5.52 -8.99 12.77
C GLN A 196 -6.61 -9.54 11.84
N GLN A 197 -6.51 -9.32 10.52
CA GLN A 197 -7.41 -9.87 9.52
C GLN A 197 -6.74 -10.99 8.71
N GLN A 198 -6.22 -12.02 9.38
CA GLN A 198 -5.98 -13.30 8.73
C GLN A 198 -7.27 -14.12 8.82
N SER A 199 -8.18 -13.87 7.88
CA SER A 199 -9.11 -14.92 7.48
C SER A 199 -8.28 -15.93 6.67
N PRO A 200 -8.28 -17.23 7.02
CA PRO A 200 -7.63 -18.23 6.19
C PRO A 200 -8.40 -18.33 4.87
N MET A 201 -7.67 -18.53 3.77
CA MET A 201 -8.13 -18.68 2.38
C MET A 201 -8.08 -17.41 1.51
N GLN A 202 -6.92 -17.09 0.95
CA GLN A 202 -6.61 -17.47 -0.44
C GLN A 202 -5.20 -17.02 -0.84
N MET A 203 -4.56 -17.92 -1.60
CA MET A 203 -3.24 -17.84 -2.19
C MET A 203 -3.08 -16.67 -3.17
N HIS A 204 -2.24 -15.69 -2.81
CA HIS A 204 -1.37 -15.02 -3.79
C HIS A 204 -0.07 -14.61 -3.09
N GLN A 205 1.06 -15.06 -3.65
CA GLN A 205 2.41 -14.76 -3.16
C GLN A 205 2.69 -13.26 -3.23
N GLN A 206 2.47 -12.55 -2.13
CA GLN A 206 3.17 -11.30 -1.86
C GLN A 206 3.85 -11.47 -0.51
N GLN A 207 5.18 -11.55 -0.56
CA GLN A 207 6.02 -11.66 0.63
C GLN A 207 5.61 -10.58 1.64
N PRO A 208 5.36 -10.95 2.91
CA PRO A 208 5.13 -9.96 3.94
C PRO A 208 6.41 -9.12 4.09
N VAL A 209 6.39 -7.89 3.57
CA VAL A 209 7.47 -6.92 3.75
C VAL A 209 7.67 -6.75 5.27
N PRO A 210 8.88 -6.94 5.81
CA PRO A 210 9.10 -6.92 7.25
C PRO A 210 8.66 -5.58 7.84
N LEU A 211 7.55 -5.59 8.59
CA LEU A 211 6.89 -4.42 9.19
C LEU A 211 7.87 -3.54 10.00
N ALA A 212 8.92 -4.14 10.56
CA ALA A 212 9.92 -3.50 11.39
C ALA A 212 10.65 -2.33 10.68
N ARG A 213 10.91 -2.44 9.36
CA ARG A 213 11.67 -1.43 8.61
C ARG A 213 10.85 -0.19 8.28
N CYS A 214 9.53 -0.27 8.38
CA CYS A 214 8.62 0.84 8.12
C CYS A 214 8.46 1.81 9.31
N MET A 215 9.07 1.51 10.47
CA MET A 215 8.77 2.20 11.74
C MET A 215 9.62 3.46 11.97
N SER A 216 10.93 3.43 11.70
CA SER A 216 11.81 4.60 11.84
C SER A 216 12.56 4.91 10.54
N VAL A 217 12.83 6.19 10.26
CA VAL A 217 13.78 6.56 9.20
C VAL A 217 15.16 6.38 9.81
N VAL A 218 15.92 5.39 9.32
CA VAL A 218 17.28 5.16 9.78
C VAL A 218 18.18 6.19 9.10
N SER A 219 19.07 6.83 9.87
CA SER A 219 20.00 7.83 9.34
C SER A 219 20.89 7.27 8.22
N ASP A 220 21.26 5.98 8.28
CA ASP A 220 22.04 5.25 7.27
C ASP A 220 21.46 5.38 5.86
N ASP A 221 20.15 5.18 5.72
CA ASP A 221 19.48 5.20 4.42
C ASP A 221 19.49 6.61 3.78
N LEU A 222 19.58 7.66 4.61
CA LEU A 222 19.68 9.04 4.14
C LEU A 222 21.11 9.40 3.73
N ILE A 223 22.12 8.85 4.41
CA ILE A 223 23.54 9.17 4.20
C ILE A 223 23.97 8.88 2.77
N ALA A 224 23.70 7.67 2.27
CA ALA A 224 24.12 7.27 0.91
C ALA A 224 23.62 8.25 -0.16
N ARG A 225 22.35 8.63 -0.08
CA ARG A 225 21.71 9.54 -1.03
C ARG A 225 22.22 10.98 -0.90
N PHE A 226 22.39 11.48 0.31
CA PHE A 226 22.93 12.83 0.54
C PHE A 226 24.39 12.93 0.07
N CYS A 227 25.21 11.90 0.33
CA CYS A 227 26.58 11.84 -0.18
C CYS A 227 26.63 11.83 -1.71
N GLN A 228 25.73 11.09 -2.38
CA GLN A 228 25.62 11.09 -3.83
C GLN A 228 25.27 12.48 -4.39
N ARG A 229 24.31 13.18 -3.77
CA ARG A 229 23.93 14.55 -4.17
C ARG A 229 25.02 15.59 -3.89
N LEU A 230 25.88 15.34 -2.90
CA LEU A 230 27.05 16.17 -2.58
C LEU A 230 28.29 15.80 -3.41
N SER A 231 28.19 14.81 -4.32
CA SER A 231 29.31 14.31 -5.11
C SER A 231 30.52 13.94 -4.25
N LEU A 232 30.27 13.25 -3.13
CA LEU A 232 31.32 12.70 -2.27
C LEU A 232 31.76 11.33 -2.79
N LEU A 233 33.07 11.02 -2.66
CA LEU A 233 33.61 9.73 -3.06
C LEU A 233 33.16 8.59 -2.12
N GLY A 234 33.35 7.35 -2.56
CA GLY A 234 32.97 6.14 -1.81
C GLY A 234 33.56 6.07 -0.41
N GLY A 235 34.83 6.48 -0.24
CA GLY A 235 35.49 6.52 1.07
C GLY A 235 34.76 7.44 2.07
N ALA A 236 34.43 8.66 1.66
CA ALA A 236 33.67 9.60 2.48
C ALA A 236 32.25 9.09 2.81
N MET A 237 31.60 8.38 1.89
CA MET A 237 30.28 7.76 2.15
C MET A 237 30.38 6.65 3.20
N GLU A 238 31.39 5.79 3.10
CA GLU A 238 31.56 4.68 4.05
C GLU A 238 32.00 5.19 5.42
N CYS A 239 32.91 6.17 5.47
CA CYS A 239 33.24 6.90 6.70
C CYS A 239 31.99 7.48 7.36
N ALA A 240 31.12 8.15 6.61
CA ALA A 240 29.89 8.74 7.15
C ALA A 240 28.94 7.69 7.76
N LYS A 241 28.83 6.50 7.15
CA LYS A 241 28.02 5.40 7.72
C LYS A 241 28.63 4.85 8.99
N ARG A 242 29.96 4.63 9.03
CA ARG A 242 30.66 4.13 10.22
C ARG A 242 30.55 5.12 11.39
N VAL A 243 30.78 6.41 11.12
CA VAL A 243 30.56 7.47 12.11
C VAL A 243 29.12 7.44 12.63
N ASN A 244 28.13 7.31 11.75
CA ASN A 244 26.74 7.26 12.17
C ASN A 244 26.40 6.01 13.02
N LEU A 245 27.07 4.88 12.79
CA LEU A 245 26.94 3.69 13.62
C LEU A 245 27.49 3.95 15.04
N GLU A 246 28.66 4.57 15.15
CA GLU A 246 29.27 4.95 16.44
C GLU A 246 28.45 6.01 17.20
N VAL A 247 27.89 6.99 16.49
CA VAL A 247 26.99 8.00 17.09
C VAL A 247 25.74 7.35 17.68
N ARG A 248 25.25 6.27 17.06
CA ARG A 248 24.08 5.52 17.53
C ARG A 248 24.41 4.55 18.66
N SER A 249 25.61 3.97 18.70
CA SER A 249 26.02 3.07 19.80
C SER A 249 26.28 3.84 21.09
N ARG A 250 26.65 5.11 20.99
CA ARG A 250 27.03 5.98 22.11
C ARG A 250 25.98 7.03 22.49
N ASP A 251 24.89 7.12 21.71
CA ASP A 251 23.79 8.08 21.91
C ASP A 251 24.21 9.58 21.98
N THR A 252 25.36 9.95 21.42
CA THR A 252 25.91 11.33 21.43
C THR A 252 24.93 12.39 20.90
N LEU A 253 24.07 12.03 19.93
CA LEU A 253 23.07 12.92 19.33
C LEU A 253 21.63 12.55 19.71
N ALA A 254 21.42 11.99 20.90
CA ALA A 254 20.10 11.66 21.43
C ALA A 254 19.13 12.87 21.35
N GLY A 255 17.87 12.59 20.99
CA GLY A 255 16.81 13.60 20.87
C GLY A 255 16.87 14.48 19.62
N LYS A 256 17.90 14.36 18.77
CA LYS A 256 17.96 15.07 17.48
C LYS A 256 17.26 14.29 16.37
N SER A 257 16.78 15.01 15.35
CA SER A 257 16.15 14.39 14.18
C SER A 257 17.16 13.55 13.40
N PRO A 258 16.78 12.36 12.87
CA PRO A 258 17.69 11.52 12.08
C PRO A 258 18.25 12.22 10.84
N VAL A 259 17.52 13.18 10.26
CA VAL A 259 18.02 13.99 9.13
C VAL A 259 19.17 14.90 9.57
N SER A 260 19.06 15.49 10.76
CA SER A 260 20.11 16.35 11.33
C SER A 260 21.34 15.55 11.74
N VAL A 261 21.14 14.34 12.28
CA VAL A 261 22.22 13.39 12.58
C VAL A 261 22.97 13.01 11.30
N ALA A 262 22.24 12.56 10.27
CA ALA A 262 22.84 12.22 8.97
C ALA A 262 23.64 13.39 8.37
N ALA A 263 23.08 14.61 8.37
CA ALA A 263 23.76 15.79 7.85
C ALA A 263 25.06 16.11 8.62
N ALA A 264 25.06 15.97 9.94
CA ALA A 264 26.24 16.20 10.77
C ALA A 264 27.31 15.12 10.57
N CYS A 265 26.93 13.84 10.46
CA CYS A 265 27.85 12.75 10.18
C CYS A 265 28.52 12.91 8.80
N ILE A 266 27.76 13.33 7.79
CA ILE A 266 28.31 13.61 6.45
C ILE A 266 29.28 14.78 6.49
N TYR A 267 28.93 15.87 7.20
CA TYR A 267 29.81 17.01 7.36
C TYR A 267 31.13 16.63 8.06
N LEU A 268 31.06 15.83 9.14
CA LEU A 268 32.23 15.29 9.83
C LEU A 268 33.09 14.42 8.88
N ALA A 269 32.48 13.44 8.22
CA ALA A 269 33.19 12.51 7.35
C ALA A 269 33.82 13.18 6.11
N ALA A 270 33.15 14.19 5.55
CA ALA A 270 33.68 14.99 4.46
C ALA A 270 34.98 15.72 4.86
N HIS A 271 35.04 16.24 6.09
CA HIS A 271 36.25 16.85 6.63
C HIS A 271 37.35 15.81 6.96
N LEU A 272 36.99 14.66 7.51
CA LEU A 272 37.95 13.58 7.79
C LEU A 272 38.70 13.14 6.52
N VAL A 273 37.97 12.88 5.43
CA VAL A 273 38.51 12.35 4.16
C VAL A 273 39.09 13.45 3.24
N ALA A 274 39.46 14.61 3.81
CA ALA A 274 40.02 15.75 3.07
C ALA A 274 39.16 16.23 1.86
N GLN A 275 37.83 16.04 1.91
CA GLN A 275 36.86 16.51 0.92
C GLN A 275 35.85 17.47 1.56
N PRO A 276 36.30 18.61 2.10
CA PRO A 276 35.46 19.49 2.90
C PRO A 276 34.27 20.02 2.10
N ARG A 277 33.09 20.05 2.73
CA ARG A 277 31.87 20.65 2.16
C ARG A 277 31.39 21.74 3.09
N LEU A 278 31.03 22.90 2.53
CA LEU A 278 30.49 23.99 3.34
C LEU A 278 29.17 23.56 4.00
N PRO A 279 28.88 24.01 5.24
CA PRO A 279 27.62 23.72 5.92
C PRO A 279 26.38 24.11 5.08
N ASN A 280 26.48 25.17 4.29
CA ASN A 280 25.43 25.61 3.38
C ASN A 280 25.08 24.55 2.31
N HIS A 281 26.10 23.94 1.70
CA HIS A 281 25.86 22.88 0.69
C HIS A 281 25.17 21.66 1.32
N VAL A 282 25.60 21.24 2.51
CA VAL A 282 24.97 20.13 3.25
C VAL A 282 23.54 20.50 3.68
N SER A 283 23.33 21.72 4.15
CA SER A 283 22.02 22.29 4.49
C SER A 283 21.03 22.24 3.33
N CYS A 284 21.47 22.64 2.13
CA CYS A 284 20.66 22.62 0.91
C CYS A 284 20.21 21.20 0.53
N VAL A 285 21.12 20.22 0.61
CA VAL A 285 20.83 18.82 0.24
C VAL A 285 19.96 18.12 1.29
N ALA A 286 20.27 18.27 2.57
CA ALA A 286 19.55 17.61 3.66
C ALA A 286 18.25 18.32 4.05
N GLY A 287 18.10 19.59 3.66
CA GLY A 287 16.96 20.42 4.02
C GLY A 287 16.90 20.71 5.52
N VAL A 288 18.04 20.86 6.20
CA VAL A 288 18.12 21.25 7.63
C VAL A 288 18.87 22.58 7.73
N SER A 289 18.60 23.39 8.76
CA SER A 289 19.28 24.71 8.87
C SER A 289 20.77 24.52 9.16
N GLU A 290 21.62 25.42 8.65
CA GLU A 290 23.06 25.41 8.93
C GLU A 290 23.37 25.42 10.43
N VAL A 291 22.61 26.21 11.20
CA VAL A 291 22.77 26.30 12.66
C VAL A 291 22.51 24.94 13.31
N THR A 292 21.56 24.16 12.80
CA THR A 292 21.31 22.79 13.28
C THR A 292 22.50 21.88 12.99
N ILE A 293 23.12 22.01 11.81
CA ILE A 293 24.31 21.23 11.45
C ILE A 293 25.48 21.61 12.37
N ARG A 294 25.77 22.90 12.55
CA ARG A 294 26.85 23.38 13.44
C ARG A 294 26.64 22.96 14.89
N ASN A 295 25.41 23.07 15.41
CA ASN A 295 25.08 22.61 16.76
C ASN A 295 25.17 21.09 16.93
N ALA A 296 24.94 20.30 15.87
CA ALA A 296 25.17 18.86 15.90
C ALA A 296 26.66 18.53 15.80
N TYR A 297 27.38 19.22 14.92
CA TYR A 297 28.81 19.09 14.75
C TYR A 297 29.59 19.40 16.04
N ARG A 298 29.21 20.45 16.78
CA ARG A 298 29.85 20.78 18.06
C ARG A 298 29.81 19.63 19.07
N LEU A 299 28.71 18.88 19.13
CA LEU A 299 28.61 17.70 19.99
C LEU A 299 29.49 16.56 19.49
N LEU A 300 29.50 16.31 18.17
CA LEU A 300 30.38 15.30 17.57
C LEU A 300 31.86 15.64 17.74
N TYR A 301 32.21 16.93 17.68
CA TYR A 301 33.58 17.41 17.83
C TYR A 301 34.10 17.24 19.26
N ALA A 302 33.24 17.37 20.28
CA ALA A 302 33.59 17.11 21.66
C ALA A 302 34.01 15.65 21.88
N ASP A 303 33.28 14.71 21.26
CA ASP A 303 33.51 13.26 21.38
C ASP A 303 34.39 12.69 20.25
N ARG A 304 35.06 13.55 19.45
CA ARG A 304 35.73 13.13 18.20
C ARG A 304 36.75 12.01 18.36
N HIS A 305 37.55 12.02 19.43
CA HIS A 305 38.56 10.99 19.71
C HIS A 305 37.94 9.64 20.03
N SER A 306 36.72 9.64 20.56
CA SER A 306 36.00 8.41 20.89
C SER A 306 35.12 7.92 19.74
N LEU A 307 34.70 8.81 18.84
CA LEU A 307 33.86 8.49 17.68
C LEU A 307 34.68 8.06 16.46
N VAL A 308 35.85 8.67 16.26
CA VAL A 308 36.77 8.38 15.15
C VAL A 308 37.80 7.37 15.62
N GLY A 309 37.34 6.13 15.84
CA GLY A 309 38.21 5.01 16.18
C GLY A 309 39.03 4.52 14.97
N PRO A 310 39.93 3.54 15.16
CA PRO A 310 40.73 2.95 14.07
C PRO A 310 39.84 2.41 12.96
N CYS A 311 38.67 1.89 13.33
CA CYS A 311 37.61 1.51 12.41
C CYS A 311 37.28 2.63 11.40
N VAL A 312 37.06 3.87 11.83
CA VAL A 312 36.69 4.97 10.92
C VAL A 312 37.88 5.48 10.10
N LEU A 313 39.09 5.38 10.64
CA LEU A 313 40.31 5.82 9.96
C LEU A 313 40.80 4.82 8.90
N GLU A 314 40.59 3.52 9.11
CA GLU A 314 40.93 2.46 8.14
C GLU A 314 40.05 2.50 6.88
N THR A 315 38.95 3.25 6.88
CA THR A 315 38.03 3.32 5.73
C THR A 315 38.60 4.09 4.54
N ASP A 316 39.49 5.04 4.76
CA ASP A 316 40.11 5.83 3.69
C ASP A 316 41.55 6.23 4.11
N PRO A 317 42.57 6.05 3.24
CA PRO A 317 43.95 6.43 3.56
C PRO A 317 44.14 7.93 3.84
N LEU A 318 43.21 8.78 3.41
CA LEU A 318 43.25 10.23 3.64
C LEU A 318 42.48 10.65 4.90
N ALA A 319 41.86 9.71 5.62
CA ALA A 319 41.09 10.02 6.83
C ALA A 319 42.02 10.40 7.98
N ASP A 320 41.92 11.66 8.44
CA ASP A 320 42.67 12.15 9.60
C ASP A 320 41.79 13.00 10.51
N ILE A 321 41.98 12.84 11.83
CA ILE A 321 41.29 13.60 12.87
C ILE A 321 41.75 15.07 12.85
N ASP A 322 43.00 15.33 12.48
CA ASP A 322 43.56 16.69 12.47
C ASP A 322 42.97 17.58 11.36
N ASN A 323 42.32 16.99 10.35
CA ASN A 323 41.61 17.71 9.30
C ASN A 323 40.30 18.38 9.77
N LEU A 324 39.87 18.13 11.01
CA LEU A 324 38.60 18.60 11.54
C LEU A 324 38.64 20.10 11.91
N PRO A 325 37.80 20.95 11.28
CA PRO A 325 37.72 22.35 11.64
C PRO A 325 37.15 22.53 13.05
N ALA A 326 37.62 23.56 13.76
CA ALA A 326 37.01 23.95 15.02
C ALA A 326 35.54 24.42 14.79
N PRO A 327 34.61 24.08 15.71
CA PRO A 327 33.17 24.33 15.57
C PRO A 327 32.74 25.80 15.78
#